data_AF-A0A9C9T9U6-F1
#
_entry.id   AF-A0A9C9T9U6-F1
#
_cell.length_a   1.000
_cell.length_b   1.000
_cell.length_c   1.000
_cell.angle_alpha   90.00
_cell.angle_beta   90.00
_cell.angle_gamma   90.00
#
_symmetry.space_group_name_H-M   'P 1'
#
loop_
_entity.id
_entity.type
_entity.pdbx_description
1 polymer ?
#
loop_
_entity_poly.entity_id
_entity_poly.type
_entity_poly.pdbx_seq_one_letter_code
_entity_poly.pdbx_strand_id
1 'polypeptide(L)'
;MQHDYEYKEELDERVVEIARVAKVVKGGRRFQFRVLVVAGDNKGKVGLGLGKANAVPEAMRKASEKARANLKSIPTIDGTIAHPVEGKVSGAHVLLRPATPGTGVIAGGGVRAVLEAVGLQNILTKSLGSANTLNVVRATFDALDQLKDPEKEAYRRGKPVEQVKPFWTRGKAA
;
A
#
# COMPACT_ATOMS: atom_id res chain seq x y z
N MET A 1 24.08 31.22 7.73
CA MET A 1 23.80 29.79 7.98
C MET A 1 22.32 29.59 7.71
N GLN A 2 21.96 29.40 6.44
CA GLN A 2 20.58 29.16 6.01
C GLN A 2 20.14 27.83 6.67
N HIS A 3 19.11 27.88 7.52
CA HIS A 3 18.39 26.67 7.88
C HIS A 3 17.47 26.33 6.71
N ASP A 4 17.88 25.36 5.90
CA ASP A 4 16.98 24.73 4.93
C ASP A 4 15.91 23.96 5.73
N TYR A 5 14.77 24.61 5.97
CA TYR A 5 13.58 23.96 6.48
C TYR A 5 13.06 23.03 5.38
N GLU A 6 13.61 21.82 5.34
CA GLU A 6 13.11 20.75 4.49
C GLU A 6 11.66 20.47 4.93
N TYR A 7 10.69 20.97 4.15
CA TYR A 7 9.26 20.71 4.32
C TYR A 7 9.03 19.23 4.04
N LYS A 8 9.33 18.38 5.04
CA LYS A 8 8.99 16.96 4.98
C LYS A 8 7.48 16.89 4.94
N GLU A 9 6.94 16.48 3.79
CA GLU A 9 5.54 16.09 3.68
C GLU A 9 5.22 15.19 4.87
N GLU A 10 4.18 15.56 5.62
CA GLU A 10 3.72 14.79 6.76
C GLU A 10 3.10 13.50 6.23
N LEU A 11 3.92 12.46 6.15
CA LEU A 11 3.50 11.13 5.72
C LEU A 11 2.85 10.42 6.89
N ASP A 12 1.68 9.84 6.64
CA ASP A 12 1.01 8.93 7.56
C ASP A 12 1.78 7.60 7.59
N GLU A 13 2.46 7.36 8.69
CA GLU A 13 3.22 6.14 8.93
C GLU A 13 2.44 5.18 9.81
N ARG A 14 2.18 3.99 9.28
CA ARG A 14 1.49 2.91 10.01
C ARG A 14 2.40 1.70 10.18
N VAL A 15 2.56 1.27 11.43
CA VAL A 15 3.28 0.05 11.77
C VAL A 15 2.33 -1.13 11.60
N VAL A 16 2.64 -2.03 10.67
CA VAL A 16 1.78 -3.17 10.35
C VAL A 16 2.15 -4.40 11.19
N GLU A 17 3.44 -4.68 11.34
CA GLU A 17 3.93 -5.85 12.06
C GLU A 17 5.25 -5.55 12.77
N ILE A 18 5.35 -5.99 14.03
CA ILE A 18 6.61 -6.09 14.76
C ILE A 18 6.83 -7.57 15.09
N ALA A 19 7.88 -8.16 14.55
CA ALA A 19 8.22 -9.57 14.76
C ALA A 19 9.61 -9.70 15.39
N ARG A 20 9.72 -10.50 16.47
CA ARG A 20 11.02 -10.91 17.02
C ARG A 20 11.53 -12.12 16.25
N VAL A 21 12.68 -11.97 15.60
CA VAL A 21 13.34 -13.03 14.84
C VAL A 21 14.63 -13.47 15.54
N ALA A 22 15.00 -14.73 15.41
CA ALA A 22 16.15 -15.31 16.11
C ALA A 22 17.11 -16.02 15.14
N LYS A 23 18.41 -15.84 15.34
CA LYS A 23 19.48 -16.64 14.73
C LYS A 23 20.10 -17.53 15.80
N VAL A 24 20.08 -18.85 15.60
CA VAL A 24 20.75 -19.81 16.49
C VAL A 24 22.25 -19.78 16.26
N VAL A 25 23.04 -19.79 17.33
CA VAL A 25 24.51 -19.83 17.34
C VAL A 25 24.99 -20.87 18.37
N LYS A 26 26.28 -21.24 18.34
CA LYS A 26 26.86 -22.28 19.21
C LYS A 26 26.56 -22.10 20.72
N GLY A 27 26.41 -20.85 21.17
CA GLY A 27 26.15 -20.51 22.59
C GLY A 27 24.75 -19.94 22.88
N GLY A 28 23.77 -20.09 21.99
CA GLY A 28 22.39 -19.62 22.25
C GLY A 28 21.68 -19.05 21.03
N ARG A 29 20.84 -18.02 21.25
CA ARG A 29 20.07 -17.36 20.19
C ARG A 29 20.32 -15.86 20.20
N ARG A 30 20.72 -15.31 19.05
CA ARG A 30 20.76 -13.85 18.83
C ARG A 30 19.40 -13.38 18.34
N PHE A 31 18.74 -12.54 19.12
CA PHE A 31 17.44 -11.97 18.78
C PHE A 31 17.59 -10.63 18.08
N GLN A 32 16.70 -10.38 17.13
CA GLN A 32 16.56 -9.11 16.43
C GLN A 32 15.07 -8.83 16.24
N PHE A 33 14.70 -7.59 16.04
CA PHE A 33 13.34 -7.18 15.72
C PHE A 33 13.26 -6.81 14.24
N ARG A 34 12.23 -7.34 13.57
CA ARG A 34 11.83 -6.98 12.21
C ARG A 34 10.56 -6.14 12.32
N VAL A 35 10.54 -4.99 11.67
CA VAL A 35 9.39 -4.09 11.65
C VAL A 35 8.98 -3.86 10.20
N LEU A 36 7.67 -4.01 9.93
CA LEU A 36 7.03 -3.68 8.67
C LEU A 36 6.25 -2.38 8.85
N VAL A 37 6.63 -1.35 8.10
CA VAL A 37 6.00 -0.02 8.11
C VAL A 37 5.46 0.28 6.72
N VAL A 38 4.28 0.88 6.68
CA VAL A 38 3.73 1.50 5.48
C VAL A 38 3.70 3.00 5.70
N ALA A 39 4.15 3.76 4.71
CA ALA A 39 4.08 5.22 4.72
C ALA A 39 3.25 5.68 3.52
N GLY A 40 2.41 6.69 3.69
CA GLY A 40 1.66 7.28 2.57
C GLY A 40 1.25 8.72 2.83
N ASP A 41 0.88 9.43 1.77
CA ASP A 41 0.49 10.85 1.84
C ASP A 41 -1.04 11.05 1.90
N ASN A 42 -1.81 9.96 1.97
CA ASN A 42 -3.27 9.95 1.87
C ASN A 42 -3.82 10.61 0.58
N LYS A 43 -2.96 10.83 -0.43
CA LYS A 43 -3.25 11.51 -1.70
C LYS A 43 -2.87 10.65 -2.90
N GLY A 44 -2.78 9.34 -2.71
CA GLY A 44 -2.46 8.38 -3.76
C GLY A 44 -0.99 7.98 -3.82
N LYS A 45 -0.12 8.38 -2.88
CA LYS A 45 1.22 7.80 -2.77
C LYS A 45 1.34 6.89 -1.55
N VAL A 46 1.96 5.74 -1.75
CA VAL A 46 2.22 4.78 -0.67
C VAL A 46 3.55 4.06 -0.88
N GLY A 47 4.22 3.71 0.21
CA GLY A 47 5.52 3.06 0.22
C GLY A 47 5.62 2.02 1.33
N LEU A 48 6.42 0.98 1.08
CA LEU A 48 6.64 -0.14 2.00
C LEU A 48 8.08 -0.12 2.53
N GLY A 49 8.20 -0.26 3.85
CA GLY A 49 9.47 -0.30 4.56
C GLY A 49 9.64 -1.56 5.38
N LEU A 50 10.77 -2.24 5.22
CA LEU A 50 11.18 -3.35 6.08
C LEU A 50 12.48 -3.01 6.81
N GLY A 51 12.37 -2.84 8.12
CA GLY A 51 13.49 -2.57 9.02
C GLY A 51 13.83 -3.79 9.86
N LYS A 52 15.12 -3.94 10.17
CA LYS A 52 15.60 -4.98 11.10
C LYS A 52 16.77 -4.45 11.92
N ALA A 53 16.69 -4.60 13.24
CA ALA A 53 17.75 -4.17 14.16
C ALA A 53 17.70 -4.96 15.48
N ASN A 54 18.62 -4.66 16.41
CA ASN A 54 18.65 -5.30 17.72
C ASN A 54 17.60 -4.72 18.68
N ALA A 55 17.24 -3.45 18.50
CA ALA A 55 16.20 -2.76 19.25
C ALA A 55 15.03 -2.36 18.33
N VAL A 56 13.81 -2.30 18.89
CA VAL A 56 12.59 -1.93 18.16
C VAL A 56 12.65 -0.51 17.58
N PRO A 57 13.06 0.54 18.34
CA PRO A 57 13.09 1.90 17.79
C PRO A 57 14.05 2.05 16.61
N GLU A 58 15.20 1.38 16.67
CA GLU A 58 16.18 1.39 15.58
C GLU A 58 15.66 0.64 14.34
N ALA A 59 14.96 -0.48 14.54
CA ALA A 59 14.32 -1.22 13.45
C ALA A 59 13.20 -0.39 12.80
N MET A 60 12.42 0.33 13.60
CA MET A 60 11.35 1.20 13.13
C MET A 60 11.90 2.37 12.31
N ARG A 61 12.93 3.07 12.78
CA ARG A 61 13.60 4.14 12.01
C ARG A 61 14.05 3.65 10.64
N LYS A 62 14.73 2.50 10.59
CA LYS A 62 15.19 1.88 9.32
C LYS A 62 14.01 1.47 8.41
N ALA A 63 12.88 1.09 8.98
CA ALA A 63 11.69 0.76 8.22
C ALA A 63 11.06 2.03 7.63
N SER A 64 10.86 3.07 8.44
CA SER A 64 10.29 4.36 8.01
C SER A 64 11.13 5.00 6.90
N GLU A 65 12.46 5.06 7.05
CA GLU A 65 13.36 5.60 6.01
C GLU A 65 13.20 4.86 4.67
N LYS A 66 13.09 3.53 4.69
CA LYS A 66 12.86 2.74 3.48
C LYS A 66 11.46 2.93 2.90
N ALA A 67 10.44 3.07 3.75
CA ALA A 67 9.08 3.30 3.28
C ALA A 67 8.98 4.63 2.52
N ARG A 68 9.60 5.69 3.06
CA ARG A 68 9.68 7.02 2.43
C ARG A 68 10.44 6.99 1.11
N ALA A 69 11.54 6.25 1.04
CA ALA A 69 12.32 6.10 -0.19
C ALA A 69 11.58 5.34 -1.30
N ASN A 70 10.64 4.45 -0.93
CA ASN A 70 9.91 3.58 -1.86
C ASN A 70 8.48 4.06 -2.15
N LEU A 71 8.20 5.36 -2.03
CA LEU A 71 6.88 5.91 -2.35
C LEU A 71 6.56 5.72 -3.84
N LYS A 72 5.39 5.13 -4.11
CA LYS A 72 4.83 4.94 -5.45
C LYS A 72 3.48 5.63 -5.56
N SER A 73 3.20 6.18 -6.73
CA SER A 73 1.89 6.77 -7.04
C SER A 73 0.93 5.69 -7.54
N ILE A 74 -0.24 5.64 -6.94
CA ILE A 74 -1.33 4.71 -7.23
C ILE A 74 -2.48 5.50 -7.88
N PRO A 75 -3.01 5.05 -9.03
CA PRO A 75 -4.14 5.72 -9.68
C PRO A 75 -5.42 5.50 -8.86
N THR A 76 -6.05 6.59 -8.43
CA THR A 76 -7.31 6.59 -7.68
C THR A 76 -8.36 7.42 -8.40
N ILE A 77 -9.63 7.08 -8.22
CA ILE A 77 -10.79 7.78 -8.83
C ILE A 77 -11.85 7.91 -7.76
N ASP A 78 -12.26 9.12 -7.41
CA ASP A 78 -13.32 9.41 -6.43
C ASP A 78 -13.17 8.63 -5.11
N GLY A 79 -11.93 8.44 -4.63
CA GLY A 79 -11.64 7.69 -3.40
C GLY A 79 -11.77 6.17 -3.51
N THR A 80 -11.82 5.61 -4.73
CA THR A 80 -11.78 4.17 -5.02
C THR A 80 -10.78 3.81 -6.14
N ILE A 81 -10.65 2.53 -6.47
CA ILE A 81 -9.80 2.01 -7.56
C ILE A 81 -10.56 1.93 -8.89
N ALA A 82 -9.84 1.93 -10.01
CA ALA A 82 -10.46 1.98 -11.35
C ALA A 82 -11.12 0.67 -11.81
N HIS A 83 -10.64 -0.49 -11.35
CA HIS A 83 -11.17 -1.82 -11.72
C HIS A 83 -10.72 -2.87 -10.70
N PRO A 84 -11.40 -4.02 -10.63
CA PRO A 84 -10.95 -5.10 -9.77
C PRO A 84 -9.59 -5.64 -10.23
N VAL A 85 -8.71 -5.89 -9.27
CA VAL A 85 -7.36 -6.42 -9.48
C VAL A 85 -7.05 -7.48 -8.44
N GLU A 86 -6.25 -8.47 -8.80
CA GLU A 86 -5.78 -9.49 -7.88
C GLU A 86 -4.24 -9.48 -7.86
N GLY A 87 -3.68 -9.38 -6.67
CA GLY A 87 -2.24 -9.45 -6.46
C GLY A 87 -1.83 -10.75 -5.80
N LYS A 88 -0.67 -11.27 -6.19
CA LYS A 88 -0.16 -12.55 -5.70
C LYS A 88 1.31 -12.48 -5.36
N VAL A 89 1.64 -12.83 -4.12
CA VAL A 89 3.03 -12.98 -3.68
C VAL A 89 3.18 -14.28 -2.90
N SER A 90 3.95 -15.21 -3.47
CA SER A 90 4.08 -16.58 -2.96
C SER A 90 2.70 -17.23 -2.80
N GLY A 91 2.33 -17.65 -1.59
CA GLY A 91 1.00 -18.20 -1.29
C GLY A 91 -0.04 -17.16 -0.86
N ALA A 92 0.31 -15.87 -0.76
CA ALA A 92 -0.65 -14.81 -0.40
C ALA A 92 -1.34 -14.27 -1.66
N HIS A 93 -2.67 -14.21 -1.61
CA HIS A 93 -3.53 -13.77 -2.71
C HIS A 93 -4.49 -12.71 -2.16
N VAL A 94 -4.51 -11.53 -2.77
CA VAL A 94 -5.35 -10.41 -2.33
C VAL A 94 -6.16 -9.89 -3.51
N LEU A 95 -7.48 -9.99 -3.38
CA LEU A 95 -8.44 -9.38 -4.30
C LEU A 95 -8.76 -7.97 -3.81
N LEU A 96 -8.63 -6.98 -4.70
CA LEU A 96 -9.10 -5.62 -4.50
C LEU A 96 -10.23 -5.34 -5.48
N ARG A 97 -11.36 -4.85 -4.99
CA ARG A 97 -12.55 -4.54 -5.80
C ARG A 97 -13.04 -3.12 -5.51
N PRO A 98 -13.33 -2.31 -6.54
CA PRO A 98 -13.91 -0.99 -6.35
C PRO A 98 -15.28 -1.08 -5.67
N ALA A 99 -15.59 -0.05 -4.90
CA ALA A 99 -16.83 0.04 -4.15
C ALA A 99 -17.52 1.40 -4.38
N THR A 100 -18.83 1.45 -4.13
CA THR A 100 -19.59 2.70 -4.20
C THR A 100 -19.23 3.62 -3.04
N PRO A 101 -19.37 4.95 -3.20
CA PRO A 101 -19.21 5.90 -2.11
C PRO A 101 -20.05 5.52 -0.89
N GLY A 102 -19.48 5.65 0.31
CA GLY A 102 -20.12 5.29 1.58
C GLY A 102 -19.88 3.84 2.05
N THR A 103 -19.19 3.01 1.25
CA THR A 103 -18.85 1.63 1.65
C THR A 103 -17.78 1.58 2.74
N GLY A 104 -16.84 2.54 2.74
CA GLY A 104 -15.68 2.49 3.62
C GLY A 104 -14.61 1.49 3.15
N VAL A 105 -13.56 1.33 3.97
CA VAL A 105 -12.44 0.41 3.71
C VAL A 105 -12.70 -0.94 4.39
N ILE A 106 -13.21 -1.90 3.62
CA ILE A 106 -13.45 -3.27 4.10
C ILE A 106 -12.23 -4.13 3.75
N ALA A 107 -11.30 -4.21 4.71
CA ALA A 107 -10.04 -4.92 4.56
C ALA A 107 -9.51 -5.52 5.86
N GLY A 108 -8.72 -6.59 5.73
CA GLY A 108 -7.95 -7.15 6.85
C GLY A 108 -6.78 -6.23 7.24
N GLY A 109 -6.28 -6.31 8.48
CA GLY A 109 -5.40 -5.31 9.08
C GLY A 109 -4.20 -4.87 8.22
N GLY A 110 -3.43 -5.81 7.65
CA GLY A 110 -2.29 -5.47 6.80
C GLY A 110 -2.68 -4.79 5.49
N VAL A 111 -3.77 -5.23 4.86
CA VAL A 111 -4.30 -4.63 3.63
C VAL A 111 -4.90 -3.26 3.93
N ARG A 112 -5.65 -3.14 5.04
CA ARG A 112 -6.27 -1.88 5.50
C ARG A 112 -5.22 -0.79 5.71
N ALA A 113 -4.13 -1.10 6.42
CA ALA A 113 -3.05 -0.14 6.66
C ALA A 113 -2.47 0.44 5.35
N VAL A 114 -2.36 -0.39 4.30
CA VAL A 114 -1.92 0.06 2.97
C VAL A 114 -2.96 0.96 2.32
N LEU A 115 -4.20 0.50 2.22
CA LEU A 115 -5.25 1.22 1.48
C LEU A 115 -5.60 2.56 2.12
N GLU A 116 -5.64 2.61 3.45
CA GLU A 116 -5.84 3.86 4.17
C GLU A 116 -4.65 4.79 3.96
N ALA A 117 -3.39 4.30 3.89
CA ALA A 117 -2.21 5.15 3.69
C ALA A 117 -2.12 5.71 2.25
N VAL A 118 -2.68 4.97 1.28
CA VAL A 118 -2.92 5.49 -0.07
C VAL A 118 -3.95 6.64 -0.04
N GLY A 119 -4.90 6.63 0.91
CA GLY A 119 -6.03 7.55 0.94
C GLY A 119 -7.30 7.01 0.26
N LEU A 120 -7.40 5.69 0.06
CA LEU A 120 -8.62 5.06 -0.46
C LEU A 120 -9.69 5.04 0.63
N GLN A 121 -10.88 5.49 0.29
CA GLN A 121 -12.01 5.59 1.22
C GLN A 121 -13.02 4.45 1.01
N ASN A 122 -13.18 3.98 -0.22
CA ASN A 122 -14.22 3.02 -0.58
C ASN A 122 -13.61 1.84 -1.34
N ILE A 123 -13.50 0.69 -0.69
CA ILE A 123 -12.93 -0.50 -1.33
C ILE A 123 -13.34 -1.78 -0.60
N LEU A 124 -13.63 -2.82 -1.38
CA LEU A 124 -13.88 -4.17 -0.89
C LEU A 124 -12.67 -5.03 -1.17
N THR A 125 -12.22 -5.78 -0.17
CA THR A 125 -11.06 -6.65 -0.34
C THR A 125 -11.29 -8.02 0.27
N LYS A 126 -10.53 -9.00 -0.23
CA LYS A 126 -10.48 -10.33 0.37
C LYS A 126 -9.08 -10.91 0.24
N SER A 127 -8.54 -11.38 1.36
CA SER A 127 -7.37 -12.27 1.35
C SER A 127 -7.87 -13.70 1.14
N LEU A 128 -7.44 -14.33 0.05
CA LEU A 128 -7.92 -15.64 -0.43
C LEU A 128 -6.88 -16.77 -0.26
N GLY A 129 -5.70 -16.45 0.27
CA GLY A 129 -4.59 -17.40 0.41
C GLY A 129 -3.95 -17.38 1.80
N SER A 130 -2.62 -17.44 1.82
CA SER A 130 -1.83 -17.38 3.04
C SER A 130 -2.08 -16.11 3.86
N ALA A 131 -2.19 -16.27 5.17
CA ALA A 131 -2.36 -15.16 6.13
C ALA A 131 -1.03 -14.51 6.56
N ASN A 132 0.09 -14.80 5.89
CA ASN A 132 1.38 -14.20 6.23
C ASN A 132 1.37 -12.69 5.97
N THR A 133 1.45 -11.87 7.02
CA THR A 133 1.30 -10.40 6.96
C THR A 133 2.23 -9.74 5.95
N LEU A 134 3.52 -10.12 5.92
CA LEU A 134 4.48 -9.53 4.98
C LEU A 134 4.10 -9.82 3.52
N ASN A 135 3.71 -11.06 3.22
CA ASN A 135 3.34 -11.44 1.87
C ASN A 135 1.98 -10.88 1.47
N VAL A 136 1.02 -10.79 2.40
CA VAL A 136 -0.27 -10.15 2.17
C VAL A 136 -0.08 -8.67 1.81
N VAL A 137 0.73 -7.94 2.58
CA VAL A 137 1.04 -6.53 2.28
C VAL A 137 1.74 -6.40 0.92
N ARG A 138 2.73 -7.26 0.62
CA ARG A 138 3.38 -7.26 -0.70
C ARG A 138 2.42 -7.60 -1.83
N ALA A 139 1.51 -8.55 -1.64
CA ALA A 139 0.47 -8.88 -2.60
C ALA A 139 -0.51 -7.73 -2.81
N THR A 140 -0.80 -6.93 -1.77
CA THR A 140 -1.55 -5.68 -1.93
C THR A 140 -0.81 -4.68 -2.81
N PHE A 141 0.50 -4.47 -2.60
CA PHE A 141 1.30 -3.60 -3.47
C PHE A 141 1.35 -4.12 -4.92
N ASP A 142 1.49 -5.44 -5.11
CA ASP A 142 1.42 -6.07 -6.43
C ASP A 142 0.06 -5.84 -7.11
N ALA A 143 -1.04 -5.95 -6.36
CA ALA A 143 -2.38 -5.64 -6.87
C ALA A 143 -2.51 -4.16 -7.29
N LEU A 144 -1.98 -3.24 -6.47
CA LEU A 144 -2.01 -1.80 -6.75
C LEU A 144 -1.13 -1.42 -7.96
N ASP A 145 0.03 -2.05 -8.13
CA ASP A 145 0.93 -1.84 -9.26
C ASP A 145 0.29 -2.28 -10.60
N GLN A 146 -0.66 -3.22 -10.57
CA GLN A 146 -1.41 -3.66 -11.76
C GLN A 146 -2.50 -2.67 -12.19
N LEU A 147 -2.85 -1.70 -11.35
CA LEU A 147 -3.88 -0.72 -11.67
C LEU A 147 -3.45 0.14 -12.86
N LYS A 148 -4.41 0.35 -13.75
CA LYS A 148 -4.25 1.18 -14.93
C LYS A 148 -5.03 2.47 -14.74
N ASP A 149 -4.32 3.57 -14.95
CA ASP A 149 -4.91 4.90 -15.03
C ASP A 149 -5.73 5.03 -16.33
N PRO A 150 -7.05 5.32 -16.24
CA PRO A 150 -7.90 5.47 -17.42
C PRO A 150 -7.42 6.53 -18.41
N GLU A 151 -6.79 7.61 -17.94
CA GLU A 151 -6.31 8.69 -18.82
C GLU A 151 -5.11 8.21 -19.64
N LYS A 152 -4.15 7.56 -18.99
CA LYS A 152 -2.99 6.95 -19.66
C LYS A 152 -3.42 5.84 -20.61
N GLU A 153 -4.42 5.05 -20.24
CA GLU A 153 -4.95 3.98 -21.09
C GLU A 153 -5.70 4.53 -22.31
N ALA A 154 -6.44 5.64 -22.16
CA ALA A 154 -7.12 6.32 -23.26
C ALA A 154 -6.13 6.86 -24.29
N TYR A 155 -5.07 7.52 -23.81
CA TYR A 155 -3.98 7.99 -24.65
C TYR A 155 -3.31 6.84 -25.41
N ARG A 156 -2.99 5.73 -24.71
CA ARG A 156 -2.39 4.54 -25.34
C ARG A 156 -3.27 3.93 -26.43
N ARG A 157 -4.59 3.96 -26.26
CA ARG A 157 -5.56 3.36 -27.20
C ARG A 157 -6.03 4.34 -28.29
N GLY A 158 -5.65 5.62 -28.23
CA GLY A 158 -6.14 6.64 -29.15
C GLY A 158 -7.66 6.86 -29.08
N LYS A 159 -8.28 6.61 -27.92
CA LYS A 159 -9.73 6.74 -27.71
C LYS A 159 -10.03 7.92 -26.79
N PRO A 160 -11.22 8.55 -26.90
CA PRO A 160 -11.62 9.58 -25.94
C PRO A 160 -11.71 9.00 -24.53
N VAL A 161 -11.28 9.79 -23.53
CA VAL A 161 -11.18 9.37 -22.13
C VAL A 161 -12.51 8.86 -21.58
N GLU A 162 -13.63 9.48 -21.97
CA GLU A 162 -14.98 9.09 -21.55
C GLU A 162 -15.32 7.63 -21.89
N GLN A 163 -14.83 7.12 -23.03
CA GLN A 163 -15.06 5.73 -23.44
C GLN A 163 -14.19 4.72 -22.68
N VAL A 164 -13.13 5.17 -22.01
CA VAL A 164 -12.17 4.30 -21.31
C VAL A 164 -12.39 4.33 -19.80
N LYS A 165 -12.97 5.42 -19.27
CA LYS A 165 -13.40 5.51 -17.87
C LYS A 165 -14.26 4.31 -17.46
N PRO A 166 -14.20 3.85 -16.20
CA PRO A 166 -15.01 2.74 -15.73
C PRO A 166 -16.50 2.99 -15.89
N PHE A 167 -17.28 1.94 -16.15
CA PHE A 167 -18.70 2.08 -16.49
C PHE A 167 -19.54 2.76 -15.38
N TRP A 168 -19.17 2.57 -14.11
CA TRP A 168 -19.86 3.19 -12.97
C TRP A 168 -19.53 4.68 -12.79
N THR A 169 -18.55 5.20 -13.52
CA THR A 169 -18.21 6.63 -13.56
C THR A 169 -18.85 7.34 -14.76
N ARG A 170 -19.32 6.59 -15.78
CA ARG A 170 -19.95 7.14 -16.97
C ARG A 170 -21.36 7.63 -16.61
N GLY A 171 -21.62 8.93 -16.79
CA GLY A 171 -22.93 9.53 -16.52
C GLY A 171 -23.06 10.28 -15.20
N LYS A 172 -22.01 10.33 -14.36
CA LYS A 172 -21.87 11.40 -13.36
C LYS A 172 -21.45 12.68 -14.09
N ALA A 173 -22.37 13.29 -14.83
CA ALA A 173 -22.27 14.71 -15.13
C ALA A 173 -22.35 15.46 -13.79
N ALA A 174 -21.53 16.50 -13.65
CA ALA A 174 -21.59 17.42 -12.52
C ALA A 174 -23.00 18.00 -12.34
#